data_AF-A0A453L305-F1
#
_entry.id   AF-A0A453L305-F1
#
_cell.length_a   1.000
_cell.length_b   1.000
_cell.length_c   1.000
_cell.angle_alpha   90.00
_cell.angle_beta   90.00
_cell.angle_gamma   90.00
#
_symmetry.space_group_name_H-M   'P 1'
#
loop_
_entity.id
_entity.type
_entity.pdbx_description
1 polymer ?
#
loop_
_entity_poly.entity_id
_entity_poly.type
_entity_poly.pdbx_seq_one_letter_code
_entity_poly.pdbx_strand_id
1 'polypeptide(L)' 'MAEASISTTEPSAKQWLFTLMESLSHEKFVLLTVTLWAIWTACRKAIHEGIFQTPQATVSFVKRFIDELETISEKKPL' A
#
# COMPACT_ATOMS: atom_id res chain seq x y z
N MET A 1 8.25 -42.87 -6.47
CA MET A 1 8.72 -42.32 -5.19
C MET A 1 9.02 -40.85 -5.43
N ALA A 2 8.28 -39.97 -4.74
CA ALA A 2 8.38 -38.51 -4.73
C ALA A 2 8.15 -37.76 -6.06
N GLU A 3 6.89 -37.42 -6.27
CA GLU A 3 6.43 -36.33 -7.13
C GLU A 3 6.95 -35.00 -6.57
N ALA A 4 7.78 -34.29 -7.32
CA ALA A 4 8.04 -32.87 -7.08
C ALA A 4 7.19 -32.10 -8.09
N SER A 5 5.92 -31.89 -7.76
CA SER A 5 5.08 -30.92 -8.43
C SER A 5 5.76 -29.55 -8.28
N ILE A 6 6.43 -29.10 -9.33
CA ILE A 6 6.78 -27.70 -9.50
C ILE A 6 5.47 -26.97 -9.79
N SER A 7 4.69 -26.75 -8.74
CA SER A 7 3.62 -25.77 -8.73
C SER A 7 4.33 -24.43 -8.54
N THR A 8 4.59 -23.74 -9.64
CA THR A 8 5.14 -22.39 -9.64
C THR A 8 4.13 -21.44 -8.98
N THR A 9 4.25 -21.35 -7.66
CA THR A 9 4.39 -20.12 -6.88
C THR A 9 3.73 -18.88 -7.47
N GLU A 10 2.49 -18.63 -7.07
CA GLU A 10 2.04 -17.25 -6.86
C GLU A 10 3.10 -16.58 -5.95
N PRO A 11 3.76 -15.48 -6.36
CA PRO A 11 4.62 -14.76 -5.44
C PRO A 11 3.71 -14.31 -4.30
N SER A 12 3.88 -14.90 -3.11
CA SER A 12 3.04 -14.56 -1.97
C SER A 12 3.00 -13.04 -1.82
N ALA A 13 1.84 -12.43 -1.56
CA ALA A 13 1.71 -10.97 -1.50
C ALA A 13 2.76 -10.32 -0.56
N LYS A 14 3.19 -11.06 0.47
CA LYS A 14 4.30 -10.69 1.34
C LYS A 14 5.64 -10.60 0.60
N GLN A 15 6.00 -11.62 -0.18
CA GLN A 15 7.21 -11.61 -1.00
C GLN A 15 7.17 -10.46 -2.01
N TRP A 16 6.03 -10.21 -2.65
CA TRP A 16 5.86 -9.07 -3.55
C TRP A 16 6.14 -7.72 -2.84
N LEU A 17 5.60 -7.53 -1.63
CA LEU A 17 5.87 -6.33 -0.83
C LEU A 17 7.36 -6.19 -0.46
N PHE A 18 8.03 -7.28 -0.08
CA PHE A 18 9.45 -7.24 0.25
C PHE A 18 10.32 -6.92 -0.96
N THR A 19 10.05 -7.52 -2.11
CA THR A 19 10.75 -7.19 -3.36
C THR A 19 10.58 -5.72 -3.73
N LEU A 20 9.36 -5.17 -3.57
CA LEU A 20 9.12 -3.75 -3.82
C LEU A 20 9.82 -2.84 -2.81
N MET A 21 9.92 -3.25 -1.55
CA MET A 21 10.64 -2.51 -0.52
C MET A 21 12.15 -2.43 -0.83
N GLU A 22 12.73 -3.49 -1.39
CA GLU A 22 14.14 -3.51 -1.80
C GLU A 22 14.39 -2.75 -3.11
N SER A 23 13.40 -2.73 -4.03
CA SER A 23 13.56 -2.18 -5.37
C SER A 23 13.21 -0.69 -5.48
N LEU A 24 12.35 -0.17 -4.60
CA LEU A 24 11.86 1.21 -4.63
C LEU A 24 12.60 2.09 -3.63
N SER A 25 12.68 3.40 -3.91
CA SER A 25 13.10 4.36 -2.89
C SER A 25 12.08 4.38 -1.74
N HIS A 26 12.54 4.78 -0.55
CA HIS A 26 11.69 4.84 0.64
C HIS A 26 10.40 5.64 0.40
N GLU A 27 10.51 6.83 -0.20
CA GLU A 27 9.37 7.68 -0.55
C GLU A 27 8.36 6.97 -1.46
N LYS A 28 8.84 6.27 -2.50
CA LYS A 28 7.98 5.56 -3.44
C LYS A 28 7.32 4.34 -2.79
N PHE A 29 8.03 3.65 -1.92
CA PHE A 29 7.49 2.52 -1.15
C PHE A 29 6.41 2.98 -0.16
N VAL A 30 6.63 4.09 0.54
CA VAL A 30 5.64 4.70 1.43
C VAL A 30 4.39 5.11 0.66
N LEU A 31 4.54 5.83 -0.47
CA LEU A 31 3.42 6.19 -1.35
C LEU A 31 2.62 4.97 -1.79
N LEU A 32 3.30 3.90 -2.23
CA LEU A 32 2.65 2.65 -2.64
C LEU A 32 1.87 2.02 -1.49
N THR A 33 2.48 1.93 -0.30
CA THR A 33 1.86 1.31 0.87
C THR A 33 0.62 2.07 1.33
N VAL A 34 0.71 3.41 1.40
CA VAL A 34 -0.43 4.28 1.75
C VAL A 34 -1.54 4.18 0.71
N THR A 35 -1.20 4.11 -0.58
CA THR A 35 -2.19 3.97 -1.65
C THR A 35 -2.94 2.64 -1.55
N LEU A 36 -2.24 1.53 -1.36
CA LEU A 36 -2.86 0.21 -1.17
C LEU A 36 -3.79 0.19 0.04
N TRP A 37 -3.33 0.76 1.16
CA TRP A 37 -4.14 0.85 2.38
C TRP A 37 -5.39 1.72 2.19
N ALA A 38 -5.28 2.84 1.49
CA ALA A 38 -6.41 3.73 1.20
C ALA A 38 -7.46 3.04 0.31
N ILE A 39 -7.01 2.33 -0.73
CA ILE A 39 -7.89 1.54 -1.60
C ILE A 39 -8.58 0.43 -0.81
N TRP A 40 -7.81 -0.34 -0.04
CA TRP A 40 -8.36 -1.43 0.78
C TRP A 40 -9.41 -0.90 1.76
N THR A 41 -9.16 0.24 2.40
CA THR A 41 -10.10 0.87 3.33
C THR A 41 -11.38 1.32 2.63
N ALA A 42 -11.27 1.96 1.46
CA ALA A 42 -12.43 2.36 0.67
C ALA A 42 -13.27 1.15 0.24
N CYS A 43 -12.63 0.08 -0.22
CA CYS A 43 -13.31 -1.18 -0.57
C CYS A 43 -13.98 -1.83 0.65
N ARG A 44 -13.29 -1.88 1.80
CA ARG A 44 -13.84 -2.45 3.04
C ARG A 44 -15.06 -1.67 3.52
N LYS A 45 -15.03 -0.34 3.46
CA LYS A 45 -16.18 0.52 3.79
C LYS A 45 -17.36 0.31 2.83
N ALA A 46 -17.10 0.14 1.54
CA ALA A 46 -18.16 -0.15 0.57
C ALA A 46 -18.85 -1.49 0.86
N ILE A 47 -18.08 -2.54 1.19
CA ILE A 47 -18.61 -3.88 1.43
C ILE A 47 -19.31 -3.99 2.80
N HIS A 48 -18.69 -3.48 3.86
CA HIS A 48 -19.16 -3.73 5.23
C HIS A 48 -20.05 -2.61 5.78
N GLU A 49 -19.89 -1.38 5.30
CA GLU A 49 -20.59 -0.19 5.83
C GLU A 49 -21.54 0.42 4.79
N GLY A 50 -21.50 -0.03 3.53
CA GLY A 50 -22.27 0.55 2.42
C GLY A 50 -21.83 1.98 2.06
N ILE A 51 -20.64 2.40 2.51
CA ILE A 51 -20.11 3.75 2.28
C ILE A 51 -19.21 3.73 1.05
N PHE A 52 -19.63 4.40 -0.02
CA PHE A 52 -18.89 4.49 -1.26
C PHE A 52 -18.06 5.77 -1.32
N GLN A 53 -16.73 5.62 -1.35
CA GLN A 53 -15.82 6.73 -1.59
C GLN A 53 -15.55 6.86 -3.09
N THR A 54 -15.47 8.10 -3.58
CA THR A 54 -15.10 8.34 -4.98
C THR A 54 -13.60 8.10 -5.17
N PRO A 55 -13.16 7.63 -6.37
CA PRO A 55 -11.74 7.47 -6.66
C PRO A 55 -10.93 8.75 -6.42
N GLN A 56 -11.51 9.92 -6.75
CA GLN A 56 -10.90 11.22 -6.52
C GLN A 56 -10.70 11.53 -5.04
N ALA A 57 -11.67 11.16 -4.17
CA ALA A 57 -11.52 11.32 -2.73
C ALA A 57 -10.38 10.46 -2.18
N THR A 58 -10.26 9.20 -2.63
CA THR A 58 -9.15 8.31 -2.24
C THR A 58 -7.79 8.86 -2.68
N VAL A 59 -7.67 9.33 -3.93
CA VAL A 59 -6.42 9.92 -4.43
C VAL A 59 -6.08 11.21 -3.69
N SER A 60 -7.06 12.06 -3.41
CA SER A 60 -6.86 13.30 -2.65
C SER A 60 -6.42 13.01 -1.22
N PHE A 61 -7.00 11.99 -0.58
CA PHE A 61 -6.59 11.52 0.74
C PHE A 61 -5.12 11.08 0.75
N VAL A 62 -4.72 10.22 -0.20
CA VAL A 62 -3.33 9.74 -0.29
C VAL A 62 -2.37 10.92 -0.43
N LYS A 63 -2.63 11.86 -1.34
CA LYS A 63 -1.76 13.03 -1.55
C LYS A 63 -1.56 13.84 -0.26
N ARG A 64 -2.66 14.17 0.43
CA ARG A 64 -2.61 14.94 1.68
C ARG A 64 -1.88 14.18 2.78
N PHE A 65 -2.12 12.88 2.90
CA PHE A 65 -1.47 12.06 3.90
C PHE A 65 0.05 12.00 3.70
N ILE A 66 0.52 11.88 2.45
CA ILE A 66 1.96 11.89 2.15
C ILE A 66 2.58 13.26 2.46
N ASP A 67 1.94 14.35 2.05
CA ASP A 67 2.40 15.72 2.34
C ASP A 67 2.52 15.99 3.86
N GLU A 68 1.55 15.49 4.65
CA GLU A 68 1.60 15.56 6.11
C GLU A 68 2.76 14.73 6.68
N LEU A 69 3.02 13.53 6.14
CA LEU A 69 4.15 12.70 6.57
C LEU A 69 5.50 13.37 6.27
N GLU A 70 5.66 13.95 5.09
CA GLU A 70 6.86 14.68 4.68
C GLU A 70 7.10 15.87 5.63
N THR A 71 6.05 16.66 5.88
CA THR A 71 6.08 17.78 6.82
C THR A 71 6.51 17.36 8.24
N ILE A 72 6.07 16.19 8.72
CA ILE A 72 6.44 15.67 10.04
C ILE A 72 7.89 15.16 10.04
N SER A 73 8.32 14.51 8.96
CA SER A 73 9.69 14.00 8.81
C SER A 73 10.73 15.13 8.83
N GLU A 74 10.43 16.26 8.19
CA GLU A 74 11.29 17.45 8.18
C GLU A 74 11.39 18.14 9.55
N LYS A 75 10.36 18.00 10.40
CA LYS A 75 10.31 18.59 11.75
C LYS A 75 11.06 17.79 12.81
N LYS A 76 11.93 16.85 12.43
CA LYS A 76 12.68 16.03 13.38
C LYS A 76 13.45 16.92 14.37
N PRO A 77 13.18 16.86 15.69
CA PRO A 77 13.96 17.62 16.65
C PRO A 77 15.40 17.10 16.65
N LEU A 78 16.35 18.04 16.70
CA LEU A 78 17.79 17.78 16.87
C LEU A 78 18.07 16.94 18.12
#